data_AF-R7ZBS1-F1
#
_entry.id   AF-R7ZBS1-F1
#
_cell.length_a   1.000
_cell.length_b   1.000
_cell.length_c   1.000
_cell.angle_alpha   90.00
_cell.angle_beta   90.00
_cell.angle_gamma   90.00
#
_symmetry.space_group_name_H-M   'P 1'
#
loop_
_entity.id
_entity.type
_entity.pdbx_description
1 polymer ?
#
loop_
_entity_poly.entity_id
_entity_poly.type
_entity_poly.pdbx_seq_one_letter_code
_entity_poly.pdbx_strand_id
1 'polypeptide(L)'
;MIWKEILIRYGELSTKGRNKMDFIRRLRENIRHAFTDLGHLHIRTERDRMFIAIQDEAQMNVLLNGLPKIFGIQSFSPVAACDKDIEAMKSLAITIMDTFKHEQLTFKVEVKRTDKTFPLDSHGIQREIGGYVLPQYQNLSVKVKKPDVELRVEVRHDATYMMAQVIPGAGGMPVGSNGKSLLMLSGGIDSPVAGYLMLKRGVRLEAIHFFSPPYTSQNSLEKVKVLANELTKFGANIRLHVIPFTEIQVLIKEKVPSNVSMTTTRRMMLKVADKVREEIDALAIVTGESLGQVASQTLESLTAINAVTNTPILRPLISNDKLEIIEIAEKIGTYETSIQPFEDCCTIFTPASPKTKPKLEKVEHYESFSDFDELIDRAVKNREVYIFPKKEQPADKFVDLL
;
A
#
# COMPACT_ATOMS: atom_id res chain seq x y z
N MET A 1 -12.25 23.06 20.43
CA MET A 1 -12.37 21.84 19.59
C MET A 1 -12.86 20.66 20.43
N ILE A 2 -13.90 19.98 19.93
CA ILE A 2 -14.51 18.80 20.58
C ILE A 2 -13.74 17.50 20.32
N TRP A 3 -13.12 17.35 19.14
CA TRP A 3 -12.34 16.17 18.76
C TRP A 3 -11.02 16.15 19.52
N LYS A 4 -10.74 15.07 20.23
CA LYS A 4 -9.54 14.95 21.08
C LYS A 4 -8.58 13.87 20.61
N GLU A 5 -9.10 12.79 20.05
CA GLU A 5 -8.29 11.68 19.59
C GLU A 5 -8.93 10.95 18.39
N ILE A 6 -8.12 10.21 17.64
CA ILE A 6 -8.58 9.20 16.68
C ILE A 6 -8.29 7.83 17.25
N LEU A 7 -9.33 7.01 17.41
CA LEU A 7 -9.22 5.61 17.79
C LEU A 7 -9.04 4.76 16.53
N ILE A 8 -7.93 4.04 16.45
CA ILE A 8 -7.55 3.12 15.37
C ILE A 8 -7.76 1.67 15.82
N ARG A 9 -8.39 0.88 14.96
CA ARG A 9 -8.61 -0.56 15.13
C ARG A 9 -7.72 -1.33 14.14
N TYR A 10 -7.01 -2.33 14.64
CA TYR A 10 -6.01 -3.07 13.87
C TYR A 10 -6.64 -4.07 12.90
N GLY A 11 -6.09 -4.18 11.69
CA GLY A 11 -6.41 -5.23 10.72
C GLY A 11 -5.73 -6.56 11.05
N GLU A 12 -6.41 -7.68 10.80
CA GLU A 12 -5.85 -9.03 10.89
C GLU A 12 -5.15 -9.41 12.22
N LEU A 13 -5.32 -8.64 13.30
CA LEU A 13 -4.64 -8.86 14.59
C LEU A 13 -4.98 -10.21 15.23
N SER A 14 -6.20 -10.72 15.01
CA SER A 14 -6.67 -12.02 15.49
C SER A 14 -5.87 -13.19 14.89
N THR A 15 -5.27 -13.00 13.72
CA THR A 15 -4.42 -14.01 13.06
C THR A 15 -3.00 -14.05 13.63
N LYS A 16 -2.64 -13.12 14.51
CA LYS A 16 -1.30 -13.01 15.09
C LYS A 16 -1.30 -13.54 16.51
N GLY A 17 -0.57 -14.64 16.74
CA GLY A 17 -0.33 -15.19 18.08
C GLY A 17 0.69 -14.34 18.85
N ARG A 18 1.94 -14.81 18.95
CA ARG A 18 3.02 -14.14 19.70
C ARG A 18 3.53 -12.83 19.05
N ASN A 19 3.22 -12.58 17.79
CA ASN A 19 3.77 -11.46 17.00
C ASN A 19 2.93 -10.18 17.03
N LYS A 20 1.97 -10.04 17.96
CA LYS A 20 1.10 -8.85 18.04
C LYS A 20 1.86 -7.56 18.35
N MET A 21 2.84 -7.62 19.25
CA MET A 21 3.61 -6.43 19.64
C MET A 21 4.43 -5.85 18.49
N ASP A 22 5.03 -6.72 17.66
CA ASP A 22 5.77 -6.28 16.47
C ASP A 22 4.84 -5.65 15.43
N PHE A 23 3.66 -6.23 15.22
CA PHE A 23 2.62 -5.64 14.36
C PHE A 23 2.26 -4.22 14.82
N ILE A 24 1.93 -4.04 16.11
CA ILE A 24 1.52 -2.74 16.66
C ILE A 24 2.66 -1.72 16.56
N ARG A 25 3.89 -2.14 16.87
CA ARG A 25 5.08 -1.30 16.76
C ARG A 25 5.29 -0.81 15.33
N ARG A 26 5.23 -1.72 14.35
CA ARG A 26 5.39 -1.38 12.93
C ARG A 26 4.27 -0.49 12.41
N LEU A 27 3.02 -0.74 12.79
CA LEU A 27 1.92 0.13 12.40
C LEU A 27 2.12 1.55 12.92
N ARG A 28 2.55 1.69 14.18
CA ARG A 28 2.86 3.00 14.77
C ARG A 28 3.98 3.71 14.01
N GLU A 29 5.03 2.98 13.62
CA GLU A 29 6.14 3.53 12.83
C GLU A 29 5.66 3.96 11.44
N ASN A 30 4.84 3.16 10.77
CA ASN A 30 4.29 3.50 9.45
C ASN A 30 3.40 4.74 9.52
N ILE A 31 2.56 4.87 10.56
CA ILE A 31 1.74 6.08 10.79
C ILE A 31 2.65 7.29 10.99
N ARG A 32 3.65 7.21 11.88
CA ARG A 32 4.59 8.32 12.08
C ARG A 32 5.29 8.73 10.79
N HIS A 33 5.73 7.75 10.01
CA HIS A 33 6.41 8.01 8.75
C HIS A 33 5.48 8.68 7.73
N ALA A 34 4.24 8.18 7.57
CA ALA A 34 3.26 8.71 6.64
C ALA A 34 2.84 10.15 6.96
N PHE A 35 2.96 10.57 8.22
CA PHE A 35 2.58 11.91 8.69
C PHE A 35 3.77 12.68 9.26
N THR A 36 4.97 12.47 8.72
CA THR A 36 6.19 13.15 9.20
C THR A 36 6.05 14.68 9.11
N ASP A 37 5.35 15.18 8.10
CA ASP A 37 5.13 16.62 7.88
C ASP A 37 4.25 17.28 8.96
N LEU A 38 3.46 16.50 9.69
CA LEU A 38 2.69 16.98 10.85
C LEU A 38 3.55 17.11 12.12
N GLY A 39 4.83 16.74 12.07
CA GLY A 39 5.72 16.71 13.22
C GLY A 39 5.45 15.53 14.15
N HIS A 40 5.72 15.72 15.44
CA HIS A 40 5.61 14.64 16.42
C HIS A 40 4.13 14.31 16.76
N LEU A 41 3.66 13.15 16.33
CA LEU A 41 2.36 12.61 16.71
C LEU A 41 2.38 11.91 18.08
N HIS A 42 1.46 12.31 18.96
CA HIS A 42 1.22 11.65 20.25
C HIS A 42 0.37 10.39 20.06
N ILE A 43 1.03 9.24 19.92
CA ILE A 43 0.39 7.95 19.68
C ILE A 43 0.46 7.06 20.93
N ARG A 44 -0.70 6.71 21.50
CA ARG A 44 -0.84 5.68 22.55
C ARG A 44 -1.24 4.35 21.92
N THR A 45 -0.52 3.29 22.23
CA THR A 45 -0.83 1.94 21.74
C THR A 45 -1.30 1.04 22.87
N GLU A 46 -2.42 0.38 22.66
CA GLU A 46 -2.97 -0.66 23.53
C GLU A 46 -3.03 -1.99 22.76
N ARG A 47 -3.38 -3.06 23.49
CA ARG A 47 -3.40 -4.43 22.95
C ARG A 47 -4.24 -4.57 21.69
N ASP A 48 -5.42 -3.96 21.66
CA ASP A 48 -6.40 -4.14 20.57
C ASP A 48 -6.71 -2.84 19.81
N ARG A 49 -6.16 -1.70 20.24
CA ARG A 49 -6.47 -0.36 19.71
C ARG A 49 -5.27 0.57 19.81
N MET A 50 -5.24 1.58 18.96
CA MET A 50 -4.28 2.70 19.01
C MET A 50 -5.06 4.01 19.06
N PHE A 51 -4.48 5.03 19.70
CA PHE A 51 -5.05 6.36 19.82
C PHE A 51 -4.03 7.39 19.35
N ILE A 52 -4.47 8.32 18.50
CA ILE A 52 -3.68 9.49 18.09
C ILE A 52 -4.35 10.71 18.68
N ALA A 53 -3.66 11.46 19.56
CA ALA A 53 -4.19 12.71 20.08
C ALA A 53 -4.18 13.80 19.00
N ILE A 54 -5.23 14.63 19.00
CA ILE A 54 -5.43 15.71 18.03
C ILE A 54 -5.16 17.06 18.68
N GLN A 55 -4.31 17.86 18.04
CA GLN A 55 -3.92 19.19 18.48
C GLN A 55 -4.85 20.27 17.92
N ASP A 56 -5.17 20.18 16.63
CA ASP A 56 -5.99 21.15 15.92
C ASP A 56 -6.74 20.53 14.71
N GLU A 57 -7.52 21.37 14.01
CA GLU A 57 -8.42 20.93 12.94
C GLU A 57 -7.67 20.62 11.64
N ALA A 58 -6.58 21.34 11.39
CA ALA A 58 -5.72 21.08 10.26
C ALA A 58 -5.08 19.69 10.38
N GLN A 59 -4.53 19.36 11.55
CA GLN A 59 -3.98 18.04 11.84
C GLN A 59 -5.03 16.94 11.68
N MET A 60 -6.25 17.16 12.19
CA MET A 60 -7.36 16.22 12.04
C MET A 60 -7.67 15.93 10.57
N ASN A 61 -7.81 16.97 9.75
CA ASN A 61 -8.14 16.83 8.33
C ASN A 61 -7.06 16.07 7.56
N VAL A 62 -5.78 16.31 7.85
CA VAL A 62 -4.69 15.56 7.22
C VAL A 62 -4.75 14.07 7.62
N LEU A 63 -4.96 13.77 8.90
CA LEU A 63 -5.07 12.39 9.39
C LEU A 63 -6.27 11.65 8.78
N LEU A 64 -7.44 12.29 8.74
CA LEU A 64 -8.66 11.69 8.16
C LEU A 64 -8.47 11.31 6.68
N ASN A 65 -7.73 12.10 5.91
CA ASN A 65 -7.46 11.85 4.50
C ASN A 65 -6.32 10.83 4.27
N GLY A 66 -5.34 10.76 5.18
CA GLY A 66 -4.19 9.87 5.04
C GLY A 66 -4.38 8.47 5.62
N LEU A 67 -5.06 8.32 6.76
CA LEU A 67 -5.23 7.05 7.47
C LEU A 67 -5.88 5.95 6.61
N PRO A 68 -6.83 6.23 5.69
CA PRO A 68 -7.40 5.23 4.79
C PRO A 68 -6.37 4.53 3.88
N LYS A 69 -5.16 5.07 3.72
CA LYS A 69 -4.10 4.53 2.86
C LYS A 69 -3.08 3.66 3.61
N ILE A 70 -3.15 3.61 4.95
CA ILE A 70 -2.16 2.92 5.77
C ILE A 70 -2.58 1.47 6.03
N PHE A 71 -1.80 0.53 5.49
CA PHE A 71 -2.02 -0.89 5.75
C PHE A 71 -1.78 -1.28 7.21
N GLY A 72 -2.62 -2.18 7.70
CA GLY A 72 -2.72 -2.58 9.10
C GLY A 72 -3.83 -1.86 9.88
N ILE A 73 -4.47 -0.85 9.29
CA ILE A 73 -5.67 -0.20 9.88
C ILE A 73 -6.92 -0.85 9.31
N GLN A 74 -7.73 -1.50 10.15
CA GLN A 74 -9.03 -2.03 9.76
C GLN A 74 -10.06 -0.91 9.61
N SER A 75 -10.13 -0.07 10.64
CA SER A 75 -10.99 1.10 10.69
C SER A 75 -10.49 2.06 11.75
N PHE A 76 -10.98 3.29 11.71
CA PHE A 76 -10.70 4.30 12.71
C PHE A 76 -11.92 5.18 12.96
N SER A 77 -11.92 5.88 14.09
CA SER A 77 -13.04 6.72 14.53
C SER A 77 -12.52 7.99 15.19
N PRO A 78 -12.96 9.17 14.74
CA PRO A 78 -12.87 10.40 15.51
C PRO A 78 -13.55 10.23 16.86
N VAL A 79 -12.87 10.65 17.93
CA VAL A 79 -13.39 10.62 19.30
C VAL A 79 -13.46 12.05 19.79
N ALA A 80 -14.67 12.49 20.12
CA ALA A 80 -14.90 13.77 20.76
C ALA A 80 -14.99 13.59 22.27
N ALA A 81 -14.74 14.66 23.00
CA ALA A 81 -14.90 14.69 24.46
C ALA A 81 -15.71 15.91 24.92
N CYS A 82 -16.46 15.71 25.99
CA CYS A 82 -17.15 16.75 26.74
C CYS A 82 -17.03 16.49 28.24
N ASP A 83 -17.47 17.47 29.03
CA ASP A 83 -17.53 17.34 30.48
C ASP A 83 -18.49 16.22 30.91
N LYS A 84 -18.36 15.78 32.16
CA LYS A 84 -19.22 14.75 32.76
C LYS A 84 -20.56 15.35 33.18
N ASP A 85 -21.31 15.82 32.19
CA ASP A 85 -22.64 16.40 32.34
C ASP A 85 -23.58 15.90 31.23
N ILE A 86 -24.84 15.64 31.57
CA ILE A 86 -25.77 15.03 30.62
C ILE A 86 -26.19 15.99 29.51
N GLU A 87 -26.26 17.29 29.77
CA GLU A 87 -26.60 18.30 28.75
C GLU A 87 -25.41 18.55 27.81
N ALA A 88 -24.19 18.51 28.33
CA ALA A 88 -22.97 18.51 27.52
C ALA A 88 -22.91 17.26 26.59
N MET A 89 -23.23 16.08 27.11
CA MET A 89 -23.31 14.84 26.31
C MET A 89 -24.39 14.93 25.22
N LYS A 90 -25.58 15.44 25.53
CA LYS A 90 -26.67 15.64 24.56
C LYS A 90 -26.25 16.59 23.44
N SER A 91 -25.67 17.73 23.78
CA SER A 91 -25.17 18.70 22.80
C SER A 91 -24.10 18.08 21.89
N LEU A 92 -23.15 17.35 22.48
CA LEU A 92 -22.10 16.67 21.72
C LEU A 92 -22.65 15.54 20.83
N ALA A 93 -23.68 14.82 21.30
CA ALA A 93 -24.35 13.80 20.50
C ALA A 93 -24.90 14.37 19.20
N ILE A 94 -25.54 15.55 19.25
CA ILE A 94 -26.05 16.24 18.04
C ILE A 94 -24.89 16.59 17.11
N THR A 95 -23.81 17.19 17.62
CA THR A 95 -22.66 17.53 16.76
C THR A 95 -22.06 16.31 16.06
N ILE A 96 -21.98 15.17 16.76
CA ILE A 96 -21.49 13.92 16.16
C ILE A 96 -22.48 13.38 15.14
N MET A 97 -23.78 13.33 15.48
CA MET A 97 -24.81 12.75 14.61
C MET A 97 -25.12 13.63 13.39
N ASP A 98 -24.79 14.92 13.42
CA ASP A 98 -24.93 15.82 12.27
C ASP A 98 -24.12 15.36 11.05
N THR A 99 -23.06 14.57 11.27
CA THR A 99 -22.27 13.94 10.19
C THR A 99 -23.08 12.95 9.33
N PHE A 100 -24.23 12.47 9.83
CA PHE A 100 -25.11 11.51 9.15
C PHE A 100 -26.47 12.11 8.75
N LYS A 101 -26.66 13.43 8.88
CA LYS A 101 -27.98 14.08 8.72
C LYS A 101 -28.65 13.92 7.36
N HIS A 102 -27.91 13.50 6.34
CA HIS A 102 -28.41 13.30 4.98
C HIS A 102 -28.66 11.83 4.63
N GLU A 103 -28.41 10.90 5.55
CA GLU A 103 -28.51 9.46 5.31
C GLU A 103 -29.72 8.86 6.04
N GLN A 104 -30.47 7.98 5.38
CA GLN A 104 -31.56 7.27 6.05
C GLN A 104 -31.01 6.05 6.80
N LEU A 105 -30.89 6.15 8.13
CA LEU A 105 -30.15 5.18 8.93
C LEU A 105 -30.89 4.75 10.18
N THR A 106 -30.49 3.59 10.68
CA THR A 106 -30.84 3.12 12.02
C THR A 106 -29.68 3.35 12.99
N PHE A 107 -29.98 3.71 14.24
CA PHE A 107 -28.96 3.89 15.26
C PHE A 107 -29.30 3.25 16.60
N LYS A 108 -28.29 3.12 17.45
CA LYS A 108 -28.44 2.93 18.89
C LYS A 108 -27.41 3.75 19.66
N VAL A 109 -27.72 4.06 20.91
CA VAL A 109 -26.76 4.59 21.88
C VAL A 109 -26.18 3.43 22.68
N GLU A 110 -24.86 3.31 22.71
CA GLU A 110 -24.14 2.27 23.45
C GLU A 110 -23.30 2.95 24.54
N VAL A 111 -23.57 2.64 25.81
CA VAL A 111 -22.94 3.34 26.94
C VAL A 111 -22.05 2.39 27.74
N LYS A 112 -20.77 2.75 27.87
CA LYS A 112 -19.82 2.10 28.77
C LYS A 112 -19.42 3.06 29.88
N ARG A 113 -19.61 2.64 31.13
CA ARG A 113 -19.24 3.43 32.31
C ARG A 113 -18.07 2.79 33.05
N THR A 114 -16.90 3.41 32.96
CA THR A 114 -15.78 3.12 33.85
C THR A 114 -15.92 3.91 35.16
N ASP A 115 -16.40 5.15 35.09
CA ASP A 115 -16.77 5.93 36.27
C ASP A 115 -18.18 5.58 36.76
N LYS A 116 -18.25 4.89 37.91
CA LYS A 116 -19.50 4.50 38.56
C LYS A 116 -20.12 5.59 39.42
N THR A 117 -19.44 6.73 39.64
CA THR A 117 -19.99 7.84 40.44
C THR A 117 -20.89 8.78 39.63
N PHE A 118 -20.93 8.65 38.31
CA PHE A 118 -21.85 9.43 37.47
C PHE A 118 -23.32 9.19 37.86
N PRO A 119 -24.17 10.24 37.97
CA PRO A 119 -25.52 10.14 38.54
C PRO A 119 -26.46 9.15 37.82
N LEU A 120 -26.38 9.07 36.49
CA LEU A 120 -27.23 8.18 35.70
C LEU A 120 -26.53 6.85 35.39
N ASP A 121 -27.26 5.73 35.51
CA ASP A 121 -26.83 4.43 35.01
C ASP A 121 -26.69 4.37 33.49
N SER A 122 -26.07 3.30 32.97
CA SER A 122 -25.87 3.17 31.51
C SER A 122 -27.19 3.28 30.75
N HIS A 123 -28.27 2.67 31.29
CA HIS A 123 -29.58 2.71 30.67
C HIS A 123 -30.22 4.11 30.72
N GLY A 124 -30.07 4.83 31.83
CA GLY A 124 -30.49 6.22 31.98
C GLY A 124 -29.80 7.13 30.96
N ILE A 125 -28.48 7.00 30.79
CA ILE A 125 -27.72 7.75 29.78
C ILE A 125 -28.21 7.39 28.36
N GLN A 126 -28.43 6.11 28.06
CA GLN A 126 -28.96 5.67 26.76
C GLN A 126 -30.32 6.31 26.45
N ARG A 127 -31.22 6.33 27.44
CA ARG A 127 -32.55 6.92 27.30
C ARG A 127 -32.51 8.42 27.10
N GLU A 128 -31.71 9.13 27.90
CA GLU A 128 -31.56 10.59 27.82
C GLU A 128 -30.97 11.03 26.48
N ILE A 129 -29.85 10.40 26.06
CA ILE A 129 -29.19 10.76 24.80
C ILE A 129 -30.05 10.32 23.62
N GLY A 130 -30.56 9.08 23.62
CA GLY A 130 -31.38 8.56 22.52
C GLY A 130 -32.67 9.35 22.33
N GLY A 131 -33.33 9.71 23.44
CA GLY A 131 -34.55 10.52 23.44
C GLY A 131 -34.31 11.97 23.01
N TYR A 132 -33.11 12.50 23.21
CA TYR A 132 -32.73 13.83 22.73
C TYR A 132 -32.33 13.86 21.25
N VAL A 133 -31.61 12.84 20.78
CA VAL A 133 -31.12 12.75 19.40
C VAL A 133 -32.25 12.42 18.42
N LEU A 134 -33.10 11.42 18.74
CA LEU A 134 -34.09 10.91 17.79
C LEU A 134 -35.05 11.98 17.22
N PRO A 135 -35.62 12.90 18.02
CA PRO A 135 -36.55 13.90 17.50
C PRO A 135 -35.92 14.94 16.56
N GLN A 136 -34.59 15.07 16.55
CA GLN A 136 -33.87 16.07 15.75
C GLN A 136 -33.69 15.64 14.29
N TYR A 137 -33.88 14.36 13.98
CA TYR A 137 -33.60 13.79 12.66
C TYR A 137 -34.80 12.99 12.16
N GLN A 138 -35.43 13.45 11.07
CA GLN A 138 -36.56 12.75 10.44
C GLN A 138 -36.15 11.45 9.74
N ASN A 139 -34.88 11.34 9.40
CA ASN A 139 -34.25 10.24 8.66
C ASN A 139 -33.59 9.19 9.56
N LEU A 140 -33.77 9.29 10.88
CA LEU A 140 -33.13 8.41 11.87
C LEU A 140 -34.17 7.57 12.61
N SER A 141 -33.89 6.28 12.79
CA SER A 141 -34.76 5.38 13.57
C SER A 141 -33.96 4.49 14.53
N VAL A 142 -34.56 4.06 15.63
CA VAL A 142 -33.85 3.25 16.64
C VAL A 142 -33.87 1.77 16.26
N LYS A 143 -32.69 1.13 16.28
CA LYS A 143 -32.55 -0.32 16.10
C LYS A 143 -31.49 -0.88 17.04
N VAL A 144 -31.91 -1.70 18.00
CA VAL A 144 -31.01 -2.23 19.04
C VAL A 144 -30.06 -3.31 18.50
N LYS A 145 -30.53 -4.16 17.59
CA LYS A 145 -29.74 -5.26 17.00
C LYS A 145 -29.27 -4.88 15.61
N LYS A 146 -27.95 -4.85 15.39
CA LYS A 146 -27.32 -4.49 14.11
C LYS A 146 -27.83 -3.14 13.58
N PRO A 147 -27.61 -2.03 14.33
CA PRO A 147 -27.84 -0.68 13.81
C PRO A 147 -26.83 -0.36 12.71
N ASP A 148 -27.15 0.61 11.88
CA ASP A 148 -26.20 1.17 10.90
C ASP A 148 -25.16 2.05 11.61
N VAL A 149 -25.57 2.80 12.64
CA VAL A 149 -24.70 3.67 13.45
C VAL A 149 -24.81 3.34 14.94
N GLU A 150 -23.67 3.25 15.62
CA GLU A 150 -23.61 3.08 17.07
C GLU A 150 -22.98 4.33 17.69
N LEU A 151 -23.79 5.19 18.31
CA LEU A 151 -23.29 6.31 19.10
C LEU A 151 -22.76 5.76 20.42
N ARG A 152 -21.44 5.59 20.49
CA ARG A 152 -20.73 5.09 21.65
C ARG A 152 -20.44 6.23 22.61
N VAL A 153 -20.77 6.01 23.87
CA VAL A 153 -20.52 6.94 24.98
C VAL A 153 -19.72 6.20 26.03
N GLU A 154 -18.50 6.66 26.30
CA GLU A 154 -17.64 6.13 27.35
C GLU A 154 -17.46 7.17 28.45
N VAL A 155 -18.11 6.94 29.59
CA VAL A 155 -17.97 7.80 30.78
C VAL A 155 -16.75 7.34 31.58
N ARG A 156 -15.74 8.21 31.65
CA ARG A 156 -14.51 8.01 32.40
C ARG A 156 -14.42 8.98 33.57
N HIS A 157 -13.38 8.84 34.39
CA HIS A 157 -13.20 9.67 35.58
C HIS A 157 -12.87 11.12 35.23
N ASP A 158 -12.18 11.35 34.13
CA ASP A 158 -11.73 12.65 33.65
C ASP A 158 -12.76 13.35 32.76
N ALA A 159 -13.35 12.63 31.81
CA ALA A 159 -14.29 13.20 30.84
C ALA A 159 -15.25 12.14 30.26
N THR A 160 -16.16 12.58 29.40
CA THR A 160 -16.98 11.69 28.58
C THR A 160 -16.49 11.68 27.15
N TYR A 161 -16.20 10.49 26.62
CA TYR A 161 -15.72 10.30 25.26
C TYR A 161 -16.84 9.74 24.37
N MET A 162 -17.05 10.34 23.22
CA MET A 162 -18.15 10.00 22.31
C MET A 162 -17.65 9.81 20.88
N MET A 163 -18.17 8.79 20.20
CA MET A 163 -17.89 8.52 18.79
C MET A 163 -19.05 7.77 18.14
N ALA A 164 -19.27 8.00 16.84
CA ALA A 164 -20.26 7.26 16.05
C ALA A 164 -19.69 6.80 14.71
N GLN A 165 -18.88 7.65 14.07
CA GLN A 165 -18.29 7.36 12.78
C GLN A 165 -17.26 6.24 12.85
N VAL A 166 -17.37 5.26 11.95
CA VAL A 166 -16.39 4.19 11.75
C VAL A 166 -15.92 4.26 10.31
N ILE A 167 -14.75 4.85 10.10
CA ILE A 167 -14.15 5.05 8.79
C ILE A 167 -13.32 3.81 8.43
N PRO A 168 -13.54 3.15 7.29
CA PRO A 168 -12.71 2.04 6.85
C PRO A 168 -11.25 2.46 6.63
N GLY A 169 -10.32 1.61 7.07
CA GLY A 169 -8.90 1.74 6.73
C GLY A 169 -8.53 0.88 5.52
N ALA A 170 -7.23 0.84 5.19
CA ALA A 170 -6.73 0.03 4.08
C ALA A 170 -6.80 -1.50 4.32
N GLY A 171 -7.04 -1.91 5.57
CA GLY A 171 -6.96 -3.31 5.99
C GLY A 171 -5.53 -3.85 5.85
N GLY A 172 -5.41 -5.16 5.64
CA GLY A 172 -4.12 -5.80 5.41
C GLY A 172 -3.18 -5.75 6.63
N MET A 173 -1.87 -5.76 6.35
CA MET A 173 -0.82 -5.83 7.37
C MET A 173 0.15 -4.65 7.27
N PRO A 174 0.72 -4.17 8.40
CA PRO A 174 1.70 -3.10 8.41
C PRO A 174 2.89 -3.45 7.52
N VAL A 175 3.25 -2.55 6.61
CA VAL A 175 4.42 -2.71 5.74
C VAL A 175 5.68 -3.01 6.56
N GLY A 176 6.43 -4.02 6.11
CA GLY A 176 7.62 -4.57 6.77
C GLY A 176 7.35 -5.71 7.77
N SER A 177 6.10 -5.99 8.13
CA SER A 177 5.77 -7.08 9.06
C SER A 177 6.02 -8.48 8.48
N ASN A 178 6.13 -8.63 7.16
CA ASN A 178 6.40 -9.91 6.49
C ASN A 178 7.66 -9.83 5.61
N GLY A 179 8.73 -9.23 6.12
CA GLY A 179 10.03 -9.21 5.46
C GLY A 179 10.12 -8.22 4.30
N LYS A 180 11.08 -8.46 3.41
CA LYS A 180 11.43 -7.58 2.28
C LYS A 180 11.54 -8.38 0.98
N SER A 181 11.04 -7.81 -0.11
CA SER A 181 11.11 -8.38 -1.45
C SER A 181 11.53 -7.35 -2.48
N LEU A 182 12.05 -7.80 -3.62
CA LEU A 182 12.41 -6.96 -4.75
C LEU A 182 11.30 -7.01 -5.83
N LEU A 183 10.66 -5.89 -6.11
CA LEU A 183 9.63 -5.75 -7.15
C LEU A 183 10.27 -5.46 -8.51
N MET A 184 10.04 -6.33 -9.49
CA MET A 184 10.35 -6.01 -10.89
C MET A 184 9.31 -5.01 -11.41
N LEU A 185 9.66 -3.73 -11.37
CA LEU A 185 8.80 -2.62 -11.74
C LEU A 185 9.04 -2.24 -13.20
N SER A 186 7.98 -2.27 -13.97
CA SER A 186 7.94 -1.94 -15.39
C SER A 186 7.07 -0.69 -15.61
N GLY A 187 7.06 -0.16 -16.84
CA GLY A 187 6.19 0.98 -17.17
C GLY A 187 4.73 0.59 -17.40
N GLY A 188 4.38 -0.69 -17.26
CA GLY A 188 3.04 -1.22 -17.52
C GLY A 188 2.11 -1.14 -16.30
N ILE A 189 0.84 -1.47 -16.53
CA ILE A 189 -0.22 -1.41 -15.51
C ILE A 189 0.00 -2.42 -14.37
N ASP A 190 0.54 -3.59 -14.69
CA ASP A 190 0.42 -4.78 -13.83
C ASP A 190 1.44 -4.75 -12.67
N SER A 191 2.69 -4.33 -12.91
CA SER A 191 3.74 -4.38 -11.89
C SER A 191 3.55 -3.41 -10.70
N PRO A 192 3.05 -2.16 -10.88
CA PRO A 192 2.66 -1.33 -9.75
C PRO A 192 1.55 -1.95 -8.90
N VAL A 193 0.54 -2.58 -9.54
CA VAL A 193 -0.56 -3.25 -8.84
C VAL A 193 -0.04 -4.44 -8.02
N ALA A 194 0.86 -5.25 -8.59
CA ALA A 194 1.53 -6.31 -7.84
C ALA A 194 2.29 -5.77 -6.62
N GLY A 195 2.99 -4.64 -6.77
CA GLY A 195 3.63 -3.94 -5.68
C GLY A 195 2.65 -3.54 -4.56
N TYR A 196 1.55 -2.89 -4.93
CA TYR A 196 0.48 -2.50 -4.00
C TYR A 196 -0.09 -3.69 -3.21
N LEU A 197 -0.36 -4.81 -3.87
CA LEU A 197 -0.88 -6.02 -3.22
C LEU A 197 0.13 -6.64 -2.24
N MET A 198 1.43 -6.56 -2.54
CA MET A 198 2.47 -7.02 -1.62
C MET A 198 2.65 -6.08 -0.42
N LEU A 199 2.56 -4.76 -0.63
CA LEU A 199 2.52 -3.78 0.47
C LEU A 199 1.32 -4.05 1.39
N LYS A 200 0.14 -4.39 0.83
CA LYS A 200 -1.05 -4.77 1.59
C LYS A 200 -0.83 -6.00 2.47
N ARG A 201 0.01 -6.94 2.02
CA ARG A 201 0.43 -8.11 2.81
C ARG A 201 1.62 -7.81 3.73
N GLY A 202 1.94 -6.54 3.98
CA GLY A 202 2.97 -6.16 4.94
C GLY A 202 4.39 -6.45 4.48
N VAL A 203 4.62 -6.68 3.18
CA VAL A 203 5.96 -6.89 2.61
C VAL A 203 6.56 -5.54 2.28
N ARG A 204 7.80 -5.29 2.72
CA ARG A 204 8.56 -4.11 2.31
C ARG A 204 9.11 -4.32 0.91
N LEU A 205 9.06 -3.30 0.06
CA LEU A 205 9.54 -3.38 -1.31
C LEU A 205 10.74 -2.46 -1.54
N GLU A 206 11.73 -3.00 -2.22
CA GLU A 206 12.58 -2.23 -3.13
C GLU A 206 12.17 -2.61 -4.55
N ALA A 207 12.42 -1.75 -5.53
CA ALA A 207 12.02 -1.95 -6.91
C ALA A 207 13.26 -2.06 -7.82
N ILE A 208 13.18 -2.87 -8.86
CA ILE A 208 14.18 -2.98 -9.91
C ILE A 208 13.53 -2.72 -11.26
N HIS A 209 14.17 -1.87 -12.07
CA HIS A 209 13.76 -1.54 -13.42
C HIS A 209 14.92 -1.72 -14.38
N PHE A 210 14.65 -2.25 -15.57
CA PHE A 210 15.65 -2.50 -16.61
C PHE A 210 15.55 -1.42 -17.67
N PHE A 211 16.66 -0.72 -17.90
CA PHE A 211 16.73 0.42 -18.80
C PHE A 211 17.80 0.16 -19.88
N SER A 212 17.43 0.33 -21.16
CA SER A 212 18.27 -0.03 -22.30
C SER A 212 18.44 1.12 -23.29
N PRO A 213 19.09 2.25 -22.92
CA PRO A 213 19.36 3.34 -23.85
C PRO A 213 20.35 2.90 -24.95
N PRO A 214 20.25 3.43 -26.19
CA PRO A 214 19.30 4.44 -26.65
C PRO A 214 17.93 3.88 -27.06
N TYR A 215 17.69 2.58 -26.89
CA TYR A 215 16.46 1.94 -27.34
C TYR A 215 15.24 2.26 -26.47
N THR A 216 15.43 2.43 -25.16
CA THR A 216 14.41 3.01 -24.26
C THR A 216 14.64 4.50 -24.06
N SER A 217 13.57 5.31 -24.09
CA SER A 217 13.65 6.75 -23.88
C SER A 217 13.76 7.12 -22.40
N GLN A 218 14.31 8.30 -22.11
CA GLN A 218 14.33 8.85 -20.74
C GLN A 218 12.91 9.00 -20.16
N ASN A 219 11.92 9.30 -21.00
CA ASN A 219 10.52 9.39 -20.58
C ASN A 219 9.98 8.05 -20.05
N SER A 220 10.43 6.92 -20.59
CA SER A 220 10.09 5.58 -20.07
C SER A 220 10.62 5.38 -18.65
N LEU A 221 11.84 5.86 -18.38
CA LEU A 221 12.42 5.83 -17.03
C LEU A 221 11.68 6.79 -16.07
N GLU A 222 11.37 8.01 -16.49
CA GLU A 222 10.61 8.95 -15.65
C GLU A 222 9.21 8.42 -15.31
N LYS A 223 8.53 7.77 -16.27
CA LYS A 223 7.27 7.06 -16.04
C LYS A 223 7.38 6.05 -14.88
N VAL A 224 8.44 5.24 -14.86
CA VAL A 224 8.68 4.25 -13.80
C VAL A 224 9.01 4.92 -12.45
N LYS A 225 9.76 6.02 -12.46
CA LYS A 225 10.03 6.82 -11.26
C LYS A 225 8.74 7.39 -10.65
N VAL A 226 7.82 7.87 -11.48
CA VAL A 226 6.49 8.32 -11.03
C VAL A 226 5.72 7.16 -10.40
N LEU A 227 5.67 5.99 -11.05
CA LEU A 227 5.01 4.80 -10.49
C LEU A 227 5.62 4.36 -9.15
N ALA A 228 6.95 4.39 -9.02
CA ALA A 228 7.64 4.10 -7.77
C ALA A 228 7.26 5.09 -6.65
N ASN A 229 7.12 6.37 -6.99
CA ASN A 229 6.67 7.42 -6.05
C ASN A 229 5.18 7.27 -5.69
N GLU A 230 4.32 6.89 -6.62
CA GLU A 230 2.90 6.64 -6.33
C GLU A 230 2.71 5.55 -5.29
N LEU A 231 3.51 4.48 -5.36
CA LEU A 231 3.47 3.39 -4.38
C LEU A 231 3.88 3.82 -2.96
N THR A 232 4.60 4.94 -2.79
CA THR A 232 4.98 5.42 -1.45
C THR A 232 3.82 6.01 -0.66
N LYS A 233 2.72 6.37 -1.35
CA LYS A 233 1.47 6.86 -0.73
C LYS A 233 0.83 5.83 0.22
N PHE A 234 1.23 4.57 0.14
CA PHE A 234 0.77 3.48 1.00
C PHE A 234 1.65 3.27 2.25
N GLY A 235 2.41 4.29 2.65
CA GLY A 235 3.16 4.34 3.91
C GLY A 235 4.51 3.61 3.86
N ALA A 236 5.16 3.58 2.70
CA ALA A 236 6.43 2.87 2.49
C ALA A 236 7.41 3.72 1.66
N ASN A 237 8.69 3.72 2.04
CA ASN A 237 9.75 4.22 1.15
C ASN A 237 10.11 3.13 0.15
N ILE A 238 10.42 3.55 -1.09
CA ILE A 238 10.83 2.65 -2.16
C ILE A 238 12.17 3.12 -2.71
N ARG A 239 13.14 2.21 -2.70
CA ARG A 239 14.38 2.36 -3.46
C ARG A 239 14.17 1.74 -4.83
N LEU A 240 14.46 2.48 -5.89
CA LEU A 240 14.38 2.04 -7.26
C LEU A 240 15.79 1.84 -7.81
N HIS A 241 16.13 0.58 -8.11
CA HIS A 241 17.35 0.16 -8.78
C HIS A 241 17.14 0.18 -10.29
N VAL A 242 17.82 1.08 -10.99
CA VAL A 242 17.77 1.18 -12.45
C VAL A 242 18.99 0.47 -13.01
N ILE A 243 18.75 -0.61 -13.75
CA ILE A 243 19.80 -1.46 -14.29
C ILE A 243 20.08 -1.09 -15.75
N PRO A 244 21.33 -0.77 -16.12
CA PRO A 244 21.72 -0.68 -17.52
C PRO A 244 21.70 -2.07 -18.15
N PHE A 245 20.74 -2.32 -19.05
CA PHE A 245 20.47 -3.64 -19.62
C PHE A 245 20.78 -3.75 -21.12
N THR A 246 21.25 -2.66 -21.75
CA THR A 246 21.53 -2.59 -23.19
C THR A 246 22.47 -3.69 -23.67
N GLU A 247 23.61 -3.89 -23.03
CA GLU A 247 24.64 -4.82 -23.52
C GLU A 247 24.15 -6.27 -23.49
N ILE A 248 23.49 -6.68 -22.41
CA ILE A 248 22.86 -8.01 -22.30
C ILE A 248 21.84 -8.19 -23.42
N GLN A 249 21.00 -7.18 -23.63
CA GLN A 249 19.93 -7.25 -24.61
C GLN A 249 20.43 -7.29 -26.06
N VAL A 250 21.51 -6.57 -26.38
CA VAL A 250 22.20 -6.64 -27.68
C VAL A 250 22.82 -8.03 -27.89
N LEU A 251 23.51 -8.58 -26.89
CA LEU A 251 24.10 -9.91 -26.98
C LEU A 251 23.05 -10.99 -27.23
N ILE A 252 21.91 -10.93 -26.52
CA ILE A 252 20.77 -11.84 -26.75
C ILE A 252 20.29 -11.73 -28.20
N LYS A 253 20.11 -10.51 -28.72
CA LYS A 253 19.66 -10.31 -30.10
C LYS A 253 20.62 -10.90 -31.13
N GLU A 254 21.93 -10.83 -30.88
CA GLU A 254 22.96 -11.33 -31.80
C GLU A 254 23.15 -12.84 -31.74
N LYS A 255 23.05 -13.45 -30.55
CA LYS A 255 23.47 -14.83 -30.32
C LYS A 255 22.30 -15.80 -30.13
N VAL A 256 21.13 -15.31 -29.74
CA VAL A 256 19.99 -16.15 -29.39
C VAL A 256 18.94 -16.09 -30.51
N PRO A 257 18.44 -17.25 -30.99
CA PRO A 257 17.39 -17.26 -32.00
C PRO A 257 16.16 -16.45 -31.58
N SER A 258 15.60 -15.70 -32.54
CA SER A 258 14.49 -14.77 -32.31
C SER A 258 13.24 -15.41 -31.67
N ASN A 259 13.02 -16.70 -31.88
CA ASN A 259 11.87 -17.42 -31.32
C ASN A 259 11.99 -17.72 -29.80
N VAL A 260 13.18 -17.60 -29.22
CA VAL A 260 13.44 -17.79 -27.76
C VAL A 260 14.14 -16.59 -27.12
N SER A 261 14.41 -15.53 -27.87
CA SER A 261 15.05 -14.31 -27.38
C SER A 261 14.26 -13.70 -26.22
N MET A 262 12.93 -13.60 -26.32
CA MET A 262 12.08 -13.05 -25.25
C MET A 262 12.19 -13.85 -23.93
N THR A 263 12.20 -15.19 -24.03
CA THR A 263 12.37 -16.07 -22.87
C THR A 263 13.74 -15.86 -22.23
N THR A 264 14.78 -15.76 -23.06
CA THR A 264 16.16 -15.52 -22.62
C THR A 264 16.32 -14.15 -21.96
N THR A 265 15.73 -13.10 -22.53
CA THR A 265 15.70 -11.75 -21.95
C THR A 265 15.11 -11.77 -20.54
N ARG A 266 13.96 -12.42 -20.34
CA ARG A 266 13.33 -12.52 -19.01
C ARG A 266 14.15 -13.37 -18.03
N ARG A 267 14.79 -14.43 -18.51
CA ARG A 267 15.73 -15.24 -17.71
C ARG A 267 16.91 -14.40 -17.23
N MET A 268 17.53 -13.60 -18.10
CA MET A 268 18.63 -12.71 -17.70
C MET A 268 18.17 -11.60 -16.76
N MET A 269 16.99 -11.01 -16.98
CA MET A 269 16.39 -10.06 -16.02
C MET A 269 16.20 -10.70 -14.64
N LEU A 270 15.73 -11.95 -14.55
CA LEU A 270 15.60 -12.65 -13.27
C LEU A 270 16.95 -12.94 -12.63
N LYS A 271 17.98 -13.35 -13.38
CA LYS A 271 19.34 -13.54 -12.83
C LYS A 271 19.90 -12.26 -12.22
N VAL A 272 19.73 -11.12 -12.92
CA VAL A 272 20.10 -9.79 -12.40
C VAL A 272 19.31 -9.45 -11.14
N ALA A 273 17.98 -9.61 -11.19
CA ALA A 273 17.10 -9.31 -10.06
C ALA A 273 17.44 -10.16 -8.83
N ASP A 274 17.83 -11.42 -9.02
CA ASP A 274 18.20 -12.32 -7.92
C ASP A 274 19.50 -11.89 -7.24
N LYS A 275 20.50 -11.45 -8.02
CA LYS A 275 21.73 -10.84 -7.46
C LYS A 275 21.44 -9.56 -6.70
N VAL A 276 20.65 -8.65 -7.25
CA VAL A 276 20.26 -7.41 -6.56
C VAL A 276 19.47 -7.74 -5.28
N ARG A 277 18.55 -8.70 -5.35
CA ARG A 277 17.77 -9.16 -4.19
C ARG A 277 18.69 -9.63 -3.06
N GLU A 278 19.71 -10.42 -3.38
CA GLU A 278 20.70 -10.91 -2.41
C GLU A 278 21.48 -9.75 -1.78
N GLU A 279 22.00 -8.80 -2.57
CA GLU A 279 22.74 -7.63 -2.07
C GLU A 279 21.91 -6.73 -1.14
N ILE A 280 20.59 -6.70 -1.31
CA ILE A 280 19.70 -5.95 -0.43
C ILE A 280 19.08 -6.80 0.67
N ASP A 281 19.48 -8.06 0.91
CA ASP A 281 18.85 -8.94 1.91
C ASP A 281 17.32 -9.09 1.75
N ALA A 282 16.83 -9.16 0.50
CA ALA A 282 15.43 -9.48 0.21
C ALA A 282 15.22 -10.99 0.10
N LEU A 283 14.05 -11.48 0.50
CA LEU A 283 13.75 -12.92 0.56
C LEU A 283 13.07 -13.45 -0.70
N ALA A 284 12.52 -12.56 -1.53
CA ALA A 284 11.73 -12.95 -2.71
C ALA A 284 11.80 -11.87 -3.80
N ILE A 285 11.40 -12.25 -5.02
CA ILE A 285 11.16 -11.36 -6.15
C ILE A 285 9.65 -11.26 -6.38
N VAL A 286 9.15 -10.08 -6.71
CA VAL A 286 7.73 -9.84 -7.03
C VAL A 286 7.61 -9.45 -8.49
N THR A 287 6.68 -10.05 -9.22
CA THR A 287 6.38 -9.69 -10.61
C THR A 287 4.89 -9.37 -10.79
N GLY A 288 4.57 -8.57 -11.82
CA GLY A 288 3.20 -8.32 -12.27
C GLY A 288 2.70 -9.35 -13.28
N GLU A 289 3.16 -10.60 -13.21
CA GLU A 289 2.74 -11.64 -14.16
C GLU A 289 1.34 -12.17 -13.82
N SER A 290 0.48 -12.26 -14.84
CA SER A 290 -0.85 -12.89 -14.82
C SER A 290 -0.88 -14.07 -15.79
N LEU A 291 -1.55 -15.17 -15.45
CA LEU A 291 -1.50 -16.38 -16.26
C LEU A 291 -2.34 -16.22 -17.54
N GLY A 292 -1.74 -16.48 -18.71
CA GLY A 292 -2.45 -16.52 -19.98
C GLY A 292 -2.74 -15.16 -20.64
N GLN A 293 -2.26 -14.04 -20.08
CA GLN A 293 -2.49 -12.71 -20.65
C GLN A 293 -1.62 -12.43 -21.88
N VAL A 294 -0.35 -12.87 -21.87
CA VAL A 294 0.57 -12.73 -23.02
C VAL A 294 1.36 -14.02 -23.26
N ALA A 295 1.97 -14.16 -24.43
CA ALA A 295 2.72 -15.36 -24.83
C ALA A 295 3.84 -15.76 -23.86
N SER A 296 4.45 -14.79 -23.18
CA SER A 296 5.50 -15.00 -22.17
C SER A 296 4.98 -15.40 -20.79
N GLN A 297 3.66 -15.51 -20.61
CA GLN A 297 3.01 -15.84 -19.34
C GLN A 297 2.12 -17.10 -19.44
N THR A 298 2.49 -18.04 -20.31
CA THR A 298 1.98 -19.43 -20.26
C THR A 298 2.70 -20.22 -19.16
N LEU A 299 2.14 -21.36 -18.73
CA LEU A 299 2.81 -22.22 -17.75
C LEU A 299 4.19 -22.70 -18.24
N GLU A 300 4.30 -23.02 -19.53
CA GLU A 300 5.57 -23.42 -20.16
C GLU A 300 6.59 -22.27 -20.13
N SER A 301 6.17 -21.04 -20.47
CA SER A 301 7.04 -19.86 -20.41
C SER A 301 7.45 -19.52 -18.98
N LEU A 302 6.52 -19.51 -18.02
CA LEU A 302 6.82 -19.26 -16.61
C LEU A 302 7.80 -20.29 -16.06
N THR A 303 7.62 -21.58 -16.39
CA THR A 303 8.54 -22.66 -15.99
C THR A 303 9.94 -22.43 -16.57
N ALA A 304 10.02 -22.15 -17.89
CA ALA A 304 11.31 -21.91 -18.54
C ALA A 304 12.02 -20.66 -17.99
N ILE A 305 11.27 -19.60 -17.65
CA ILE A 305 11.82 -18.36 -17.10
C ILE A 305 12.27 -18.56 -15.65
N ASN A 306 11.46 -19.21 -14.81
CA ASN A 306 11.76 -19.40 -13.38
C ASN A 306 12.96 -20.33 -13.15
N ALA A 307 13.29 -21.22 -14.09
CA ALA A 307 14.37 -22.21 -13.91
C ALA A 307 15.77 -21.61 -13.63
N VAL A 308 15.99 -20.31 -13.87
CA VAL A 308 17.27 -19.65 -13.54
C VAL A 308 17.45 -19.33 -12.06
N THR A 309 16.41 -19.48 -11.23
CA THR A 309 16.48 -19.15 -9.81
C THR A 309 15.56 -20.04 -8.98
N ASN A 310 16.03 -20.38 -7.77
CA ASN A 310 15.24 -21.04 -6.74
C ASN A 310 14.58 -20.05 -5.76
N THR A 311 14.85 -18.76 -5.92
CA THR A 311 14.25 -17.70 -5.12
C THR A 311 12.73 -17.69 -5.31
N PRO A 312 11.93 -17.53 -4.24
CA PRO A 312 10.49 -17.39 -4.35
C PRO A 312 10.11 -16.20 -5.26
N ILE A 313 9.38 -16.49 -6.34
CA ILE A 313 8.79 -15.47 -7.21
C ILE A 313 7.30 -15.33 -6.87
N LEU A 314 6.95 -14.21 -6.24
CA LEU A 314 5.59 -13.88 -5.85
C LEU A 314 4.88 -13.22 -7.03
N ARG A 315 3.74 -13.79 -7.43
CA ARG A 315 2.92 -13.34 -8.56
C ARG A 315 1.51 -13.01 -8.08
N PRO A 316 1.30 -11.83 -7.46
CA PRO A 316 0.01 -11.50 -6.84
C PRO A 316 -1.17 -11.49 -7.81
N LEU A 317 -0.88 -11.30 -9.11
CA LEU A 317 -1.87 -11.16 -10.18
C LEU A 317 -2.08 -12.45 -10.97
N ILE A 318 -1.48 -13.57 -10.55
CA ILE A 318 -1.45 -14.80 -11.35
C ILE A 318 -2.83 -15.30 -11.77
N SER A 319 -3.85 -15.05 -10.93
CA SER A 319 -5.24 -15.48 -11.13
C SER A 319 -6.19 -14.33 -11.47
N ASN A 320 -5.70 -13.10 -11.59
CA ASN A 320 -6.55 -11.95 -11.89
C ASN A 320 -6.75 -11.79 -13.39
N ASP A 321 -7.93 -11.34 -13.78
CA ASP A 321 -8.16 -10.90 -15.16
C ASP A 321 -7.69 -9.45 -15.36
N LYS A 322 -7.70 -9.00 -16.61
CA LYS A 322 -7.16 -7.68 -16.96
C LYS A 322 -8.01 -6.52 -16.40
N LEU A 323 -9.32 -6.69 -16.31
CA LEU A 323 -10.23 -5.66 -15.85
C LEU A 323 -10.06 -5.45 -14.34
N GLU A 324 -9.95 -6.53 -13.58
CA GLU A 324 -9.64 -6.48 -12.14
C GLU A 324 -8.31 -5.73 -11.87
N ILE A 325 -7.28 -5.97 -12.68
CA ILE A 325 -5.99 -5.29 -12.56
C ILE A 325 -6.14 -3.79 -12.85
N ILE A 326 -6.91 -3.41 -13.88
CA ILE A 326 -7.16 -2.01 -14.24
C ILE A 326 -7.93 -1.29 -13.13
N GLU A 327 -8.98 -1.89 -12.59
CA GLU A 327 -9.76 -1.31 -11.49
C GLU A 327 -8.88 -1.01 -10.27
N ILE A 328 -7.95 -1.92 -9.94
CA ILE A 328 -7.00 -1.66 -8.86
C ILE A 328 -6.04 -0.54 -9.25
N ALA A 329 -5.50 -0.54 -10.47
CA ALA A 329 -4.58 0.49 -10.95
C ALA A 329 -5.20 1.90 -10.92
N GLU A 330 -6.47 2.04 -11.29
CA GLU A 330 -7.23 3.30 -11.21
C GLU A 330 -7.42 3.71 -9.75
N LYS A 331 -7.86 2.78 -8.89
CA LYS A 331 -8.06 3.03 -7.46
C LYS A 331 -6.79 3.50 -6.75
N ILE A 332 -5.62 3.01 -7.16
CA ILE A 332 -4.33 3.38 -6.57
C ILE A 332 -3.62 4.52 -7.30
N GLY A 333 -4.20 5.05 -8.37
CA GLY A 333 -3.68 6.19 -9.13
C GLY A 333 -2.50 5.88 -10.06
N THR A 334 -2.24 4.61 -10.36
CA THR A 334 -1.12 4.20 -11.24
C THR A 334 -1.52 4.03 -12.70
N TYR A 335 -2.82 3.95 -13.00
CA TYR A 335 -3.32 3.67 -14.36
C TYR A 335 -2.90 4.72 -15.40
N GLU A 336 -3.21 6.00 -15.17
CA GLU A 336 -2.90 7.10 -16.10
C GLU A 336 -1.42 7.21 -16.44
N THR A 337 -0.56 7.01 -15.45
CA THR A 337 0.89 6.97 -15.68
C THR A 337 1.27 5.75 -16.51
N SER A 338 0.69 4.57 -16.21
CA SER A 338 1.01 3.30 -16.88
C SER A 338 0.63 3.24 -18.36
N ILE A 339 -0.38 3.99 -18.80
CA ILE A 339 -0.86 3.99 -20.19
C ILE A 339 -0.10 4.96 -21.11
N GLN A 340 0.81 5.79 -20.57
CA GLN A 340 1.61 6.70 -21.39
C GLN A 340 2.39 5.92 -22.48
N PRO A 341 2.44 6.44 -23.73
CA PRO A 341 2.92 5.71 -24.91
C PRO A 341 4.46 5.69 -25.00
N PHE A 342 5.12 5.27 -23.92
CA PHE A 342 6.56 5.07 -23.87
C PHE A 342 6.86 3.57 -23.82
N GLU A 343 7.73 3.12 -24.73
CA GLU A 343 8.11 1.72 -24.86
C GLU A 343 8.86 1.21 -23.63
N ASP A 344 8.61 -0.05 -23.27
CA ASP A 344 9.26 -0.75 -22.18
C ASP A 344 10.48 -1.53 -22.72
N CYS A 345 11.46 -1.82 -21.85
CA CYS A 345 12.66 -2.56 -22.23
C CYS A 345 12.33 -3.93 -22.86
N CYS A 346 11.27 -4.57 -22.36
CA CYS A 346 10.81 -5.88 -22.84
C CYS A 346 10.19 -5.85 -24.24
N THR A 347 9.71 -4.70 -24.74
CA THR A 347 8.94 -4.64 -26.00
C THR A 347 9.81 -4.37 -27.22
N ILE A 348 10.94 -3.69 -27.05
CA ILE A 348 11.82 -3.16 -28.12
C ILE A 348 12.32 -4.24 -29.10
N PHE A 349 12.66 -5.43 -28.62
CA PHE A 349 13.10 -6.55 -29.47
C PHE A 349 12.16 -7.74 -29.41
N THR A 350 10.86 -7.48 -29.19
CA THR A 350 9.86 -8.55 -29.22
C THR A 350 9.82 -9.14 -30.63
N PRO A 351 10.01 -10.46 -30.79
CA PRO A 351 9.88 -11.10 -32.09
C PRO A 351 8.43 -10.99 -32.59
N ALA A 352 8.23 -10.98 -33.91
CA ALA A 352 6.90 -10.92 -34.52
C ALA A 352 5.97 -12.09 -34.12
N SER A 353 6.55 -13.21 -33.68
CA SER A 353 5.80 -14.38 -33.20
C SER A 353 6.55 -15.01 -32.02
N PRO A 354 6.37 -14.50 -30.79
CA PRO A 354 7.00 -15.06 -29.60
C PRO A 354 6.45 -16.45 -29.31
N LYS A 355 7.33 -17.36 -28.90
CA LYS A 355 6.95 -18.75 -28.64
C LYS A 355 6.19 -18.86 -27.33
N THR A 356 4.97 -19.40 -27.39
CA THR A 356 4.10 -19.64 -26.23
C THR A 356 4.48 -20.90 -25.44
N LYS A 357 5.29 -21.79 -26.01
CA LYS A 357 5.73 -23.05 -25.40
C LYS A 357 7.25 -23.25 -25.56
N PRO A 358 8.08 -22.41 -24.93
CA PRO A 358 9.53 -22.60 -24.95
C PRO A 358 9.89 -23.92 -24.26
N LYS A 359 10.83 -24.66 -24.84
CA LYS A 359 11.40 -25.86 -24.20
C LYS A 359 12.64 -25.42 -23.43
N LEU A 360 12.67 -25.63 -22.11
CA LEU A 360 13.77 -25.19 -21.24
C LEU A 360 15.14 -25.62 -21.78
N GLU A 361 15.31 -26.90 -22.10
CA GLU A 361 16.54 -27.47 -22.66
C GLU A 361 17.07 -26.70 -23.88
N LYS A 362 16.16 -26.24 -24.76
CA LYS A 362 16.57 -25.47 -25.95
C LYS A 362 17.03 -24.07 -25.57
N VAL A 363 16.35 -23.43 -24.63
CA VAL A 363 16.71 -22.09 -24.16
C VAL A 363 18.09 -22.13 -23.52
N GLU A 364 18.33 -23.09 -22.62
CA GLU A 364 19.64 -23.29 -21.97
C GLU A 364 20.74 -23.64 -22.97
N HIS A 365 20.43 -24.48 -23.97
CA HIS A 365 21.38 -24.78 -25.03
C HIS A 365 21.83 -23.53 -25.78
N TYR A 366 20.89 -22.66 -26.19
CA TYR A 366 21.25 -21.42 -26.89
C TYR A 366 21.96 -20.42 -25.98
N GLU A 367 21.57 -20.34 -24.71
CA GLU A 367 22.24 -19.51 -23.71
C GLU A 367 23.70 -19.95 -23.49
N SER A 368 24.00 -21.25 -23.56
CA SER A 368 25.34 -21.80 -23.32
C SER A 368 26.44 -21.34 -24.29
N PHE A 369 26.06 -20.78 -25.46
CA PHE A 369 27.01 -20.25 -26.43
C PHE A 369 27.50 -18.83 -26.11
N SER A 370 26.96 -18.21 -25.06
CA SER A 370 27.28 -16.84 -24.66
C SER A 370 27.55 -16.78 -23.16
N ASP A 371 28.58 -16.03 -22.77
CA ASP A 371 28.81 -15.73 -21.36
C ASP A 371 28.02 -14.49 -20.97
N PHE A 372 26.99 -14.68 -20.14
CA PHE A 372 26.18 -13.60 -19.60
C PHE A 372 26.63 -13.16 -18.19
N ASP A 373 27.45 -13.93 -17.49
CA ASP A 373 27.68 -13.72 -16.06
C ASP A 373 28.48 -12.44 -15.80
N GLU A 374 29.53 -12.17 -16.60
CA GLU A 374 30.29 -10.92 -16.51
C GLU A 374 29.42 -9.68 -16.81
N LEU A 375 28.54 -9.79 -17.81
CA LEU A 375 27.61 -8.73 -18.18
C LEU A 375 26.58 -8.46 -17.09
N ILE A 376 26.05 -9.52 -16.47
CA ILE A 376 25.12 -9.44 -15.35
C ILE A 376 25.80 -8.74 -14.16
N ASP A 377 27.00 -9.15 -13.78
CA ASP A 377 27.73 -8.55 -12.64
C ASP A 377 28.03 -7.07 -12.88
N ARG A 378 28.43 -6.73 -14.10
CA ARG A 378 28.66 -5.34 -14.50
C ARG A 378 27.37 -4.52 -14.48
N ALA A 379 26.25 -5.06 -14.96
CA ALA A 379 24.96 -4.39 -14.93
C ALA A 379 24.47 -4.14 -13.48
N VAL A 380 24.65 -5.12 -12.59
CA VAL A 380 24.33 -4.99 -11.16
C VAL A 380 25.19 -3.91 -10.50
N LYS A 381 26.50 -3.90 -10.77
CA LYS A 381 27.45 -2.94 -10.18
C LYS A 381 27.21 -1.50 -10.63
N ASN A 382 26.87 -1.31 -11.91
CA ASN A 382 26.69 0.02 -12.51
C ASN A 382 25.25 0.54 -12.40
N ARG A 383 24.42 -0.05 -11.53
CA ARG A 383 23.03 0.39 -11.34
C ARG A 383 22.95 1.77 -10.69
N GLU A 384 21.95 2.53 -11.07
CA GLU A 384 21.58 3.76 -10.39
C GLU A 384 20.51 3.48 -9.32
N VAL A 385 20.55 4.20 -8.19
CA VAL A 385 19.57 4.02 -7.12
C VAL A 385 18.87 5.34 -6.82
N TYR A 386 17.55 5.34 -6.95
CA TYR A 386 16.68 6.46 -6.62
C TYR A 386 15.86 6.13 -5.36
N ILE A 387 15.59 7.11 -4.50
CA ILE A 387 14.83 6.91 -3.26
C ILE A 387 13.55 7.76 -3.31
N PHE A 388 12.42 7.11 -3.04
CA PHE A 388 11.10 7.73 -2.98
C PHE A 388 10.46 7.58 -1.58
N PRO A 389 9.63 8.55 -1.13
CA PRO A 389 9.30 9.79 -1.85
C PRO A 389 10.50 10.73 -1.92
N LYS A 390 10.62 11.50 -3.01
CA LYS A 390 11.66 12.55 -3.09
C LYS A 390 11.36 13.54 -1.97
N LYS A 391 12.27 13.69 -1.00
CA LYS A 391 12.21 14.84 -0.09
C LYS A 391 12.40 16.08 -0.94
N GLU A 392 11.43 16.98 -0.99
CA GLU A 392 11.65 18.30 -1.56
C GLU A 392 12.86 18.89 -0.84
N GLN A 393 13.93 19.18 -1.58
CA GLN A 393 14.95 20.08 -1.08
C GLN A 393 14.23 21.41 -0.87
N PRO A 394 14.35 22.08 0.30
CA PRO A 394 13.83 23.43 0.43
C PRO A 394 14.43 24.23 -0.72
N ALA A 395 13.57 24.79 -1.58
CA ALA A 395 13.99 25.61 -2.70
C ALA A 395 15.02 26.60 -2.17
N ASP A 396 16.25 26.50 -2.67
CA ASP A 396 17.33 27.37 -2.27
C ASP A 396 16.92 28.77 -2.75
N LYS A 397 16.41 29.60 -1.82
CA LYS A 397 15.88 30.94 -2.09
C LYS A 397 16.94 31.92 -2.60
N PHE A 398 18.14 31.42 -2.92
CA PHE A 398 19.29 32.17 -3.41
C PHE A 398 19.69 31.84 -4.85
N VAL A 399 18.99 30.93 -5.55
CA VAL A 399 19.30 30.65 -6.98
C VAL A 399 18.97 31.85 -7.88
N ASP A 400 18.04 32.71 -7.48
CA ASP A 400 17.72 33.95 -8.21
C ASP A 400 18.63 35.15 -7.82
N LEU A 401 19.68 34.93 -7.01
CA LEU A 401 20.60 35.98 -6.54
C LEU A 401 22.06 35.78 -7.01
N LEU A 402 22.31 34.91 -8.00
CA LEU A 402 23.64 34.71 -8.58
C LEU A 402 23.70 35.06 -10.08
#